data_AF-A0AAW0FZY7-F1
#
_entry.id   AF-A0AAW0FZY7-F1
#
_cell.length_a   1.000
_cell.length_b   1.000
_cell.length_c   1.000
_cell.angle_alpha   90.00
_cell.angle_beta   90.00
_cell.angle_gamma   90.00
#
_symmetry.space_group_name_H-M   'P 1'
#
loop_
_entity.id
_entity.type
_entity.pdbx_description
1 polymer ?
#
loop_
_entity_poly.entity_id
_entity_poly.type
_entity_poly.pdbx_seq_one_letter_code
_entity_poly.pdbx_strand_id
1 'polypeptide(L)'
;MARFTSFLFFVAVASIASALTVTEKRATGGYIQTASGQASFTHYSGCNQPACGIAANGFTAAINQLSFGSAPGLGAGDACGRCFAVTASQDPFSPSFPGPFKTIVVKVTDLCPNQGNQEWCGQTQSNQNNQHGKPVQ
;
A
#
# COMPACT_ATOMS: atom_id res chain seq x y z
N MET A 1 -43.75 31.01 -20.49
CA MET A 1 -42.35 30.64 -20.19
C MET A 1 -42.28 29.65 -19.02
N ALA A 2 -42.86 28.46 -19.14
CA ALA A 2 -42.92 27.49 -18.03
C ALA A 2 -42.77 26.02 -18.47
N ARG A 3 -42.32 25.78 -19.71
CA ARG A 3 -42.16 24.42 -20.27
C ARG A 3 -40.72 24.06 -20.64
N PHE A 4 -39.79 25.01 -20.58
CA PHE A 4 -38.37 24.79 -20.88
C PHE A 4 -37.51 24.46 -19.66
N THR A 5 -38.00 24.72 -18.45
CA THR A 5 -37.28 24.47 -17.19
C THR A 5 -37.36 23.03 -16.70
N SER A 6 -38.32 22.23 -17.19
CA SER A 6 -38.49 20.84 -16.74
C SER A 6 -37.54 19.84 -17.41
N PHE A 7 -36.96 20.18 -18.57
CA PHE A 7 -36.07 19.27 -19.32
C PHE A 7 -34.62 19.31 -18.82
N LEU A 8 -34.19 20.44 -18.25
CA LEU A 8 -32.82 20.62 -17.74
C LEU A 8 -32.59 19.92 -16.39
N PHE A 9 -33.64 19.63 -15.63
CA PHE A 9 -33.52 18.89 -14.36
C PHE A 9 -33.36 17.37 -14.54
N PHE A 10 -33.82 16.79 -15.65
CA PHE A 10 -33.71 15.35 -15.87
C PHE A 10 -32.33 14.90 -16.35
N VAL A 11 -31.59 15.77 -17.06
CA VAL A 11 -30.25 15.42 -17.55
C VAL A 11 -29.19 15.48 -16.44
N ALA A 12 -29.41 16.30 -15.41
CA ALA A 12 -28.45 16.48 -14.31
C ALA A 12 -28.45 15.32 -13.29
N VAL A 13 -29.52 14.52 -13.22
CA VAL A 13 -29.61 13.40 -12.24
C VAL A 13 -29.03 12.10 -12.81
N ALA A 14 -29.03 11.93 -14.14
CA ALA A 14 -28.51 10.72 -14.78
C ALA A 14 -26.96 10.66 -14.83
N SER A 15 -26.27 11.78 -14.64
CA SER A 15 -24.81 11.87 -14.72
C SER A 15 -24.08 11.73 -13.37
N ILE A 16 -24.80 11.66 -12.25
CA ILE A 16 -24.19 11.51 -10.90
C ILE A 16 -24.14 10.04 -10.46
N ALA A 17 -24.86 9.14 -11.12
CA ALA A 17 -24.94 7.73 -10.74
C ALA A 17 -23.70 6.90 -11.16
N SER A 18 -22.86 7.41 -12.07
CA SER A 18 -21.75 6.63 -12.67
C SER A 18 -20.44 6.62 -11.86
N ALA A 19 -20.41 7.24 -10.67
CA ALA A 19 -19.17 7.40 -9.88
C ALA A 19 -19.07 6.50 -8.64
N LEU A 20 -20.09 5.68 -8.31
CA LEU A 20 -20.17 4.99 -7.02
C LEU A 20 -19.85 3.48 -7.05
N THR A 21 -19.43 2.93 -8.18
CA THR A 21 -19.08 1.50 -8.26
C THR A 21 -17.75 1.27 -8.96
N VAL A 22 -16.69 1.96 -8.52
CA VAL A 22 -15.39 1.28 -8.55
C VAL A 22 -15.46 0.30 -7.39
N THR A 23 -15.88 -0.93 -7.67
CA THR A 23 -15.63 -2.05 -6.76
C THR A 23 -14.11 -2.14 -6.68
N GLU A 24 -13.52 -1.43 -5.72
CA GLU A 24 -12.12 -1.59 -5.38
C GLU A 24 -11.94 -3.08 -5.16
N LYS A 25 -11.21 -3.73 -6.08
CA LYS A 25 -11.02 -5.18 -6.06
C LYS A 25 -10.28 -5.46 -4.77
N ARG A 26 -11.04 -5.74 -3.71
CA ARG A 26 -10.50 -5.98 -2.39
C ARG A 26 -9.52 -7.12 -2.52
N ALA A 27 -8.38 -6.99 -1.86
CA ALA A 27 -7.42 -8.07 -1.74
C ALA A 27 -8.15 -9.36 -1.33
N THR A 28 -8.21 -10.33 -2.24
CA THR A 28 -8.82 -11.63 -1.96
C THR A 28 -7.87 -12.44 -1.09
N GLY A 29 -8.38 -13.25 -0.16
CA GLY A 29 -7.55 -14.07 0.73
C GLY A 29 -7.26 -13.46 2.11
N GLY A 30 -7.95 -12.36 2.46
CA GLY A 30 -7.83 -11.73 3.78
C GLY A 30 -6.56 -10.90 3.98
N TYR A 31 -5.85 -10.59 2.90
CA TYR A 31 -4.83 -9.54 2.88
C TYR A 31 -5.46 -8.16 3.10
N ILE A 32 -4.66 -7.23 3.60
CA ILE A 32 -5.09 -5.85 3.87
C ILE A 32 -4.27 -4.94 3.00
N GLN A 33 -4.90 -4.38 1.97
CA GLN A 33 -4.24 -3.55 0.98
C GLN A 33 -4.99 -2.23 0.87
N THR A 34 -4.46 -1.21 1.52
CA THR A 34 -4.96 0.16 1.46
C THR A 34 -4.04 1.00 0.60
N ALA A 35 -4.58 2.06 -0.02
CA ALA A 35 -3.80 2.94 -0.89
C ALA A 35 -2.89 3.92 -0.13
N SER A 36 -3.16 4.15 1.16
CA SER A 36 -2.44 5.11 2.01
C SER A 36 -2.70 4.88 3.49
N GLY A 37 -1.72 5.24 4.32
CA GLY A 37 -1.80 5.13 5.77
C GLY A 37 -0.44 5.31 6.42
N GLN A 38 -0.22 4.62 7.54
CA GLN A 38 1.04 4.66 8.28
C GLN A 38 1.85 3.38 8.09
N ALA A 39 3.15 3.54 7.96
CA ALA A 39 4.10 2.45 7.83
C ALA A 39 5.36 2.71 8.68
N SER A 40 6.15 1.66 8.87
CA SER A 40 7.54 1.73 9.32
C SER A 40 8.47 1.45 8.14
N PHE A 41 9.68 2.01 8.17
CA PHE A 41 10.64 1.87 7.08
C PHE A 41 11.96 1.33 7.58
N THR A 42 12.51 0.36 6.86
CA THR A 42 13.87 -0.15 7.02
C THR A 42 14.52 -0.22 5.64
N HIS A 43 15.78 -0.64 5.57
CA HIS A 43 16.45 -0.90 4.30
C HIS A 43 16.97 -2.34 4.26
N TYR A 44 17.17 -2.86 3.05
CA TYR A 44 17.76 -4.17 2.81
C TYR A 44 18.59 -4.15 1.54
N SER A 45 19.42 -5.19 1.35
CA SER A 45 20.28 -5.37 0.17
C SER A 45 19.84 -6.63 -0.59
N GLY A 46 20.16 -6.69 -1.89
CA GLY A 46 19.96 -7.91 -2.69
C GLY A 46 18.58 -8.05 -3.35
N CYS A 47 17.99 -6.96 -3.82
CA CYS A 47 16.65 -6.93 -4.44
C CYS A 47 16.59 -7.31 -5.94
N ASN A 48 17.60 -8.03 -6.45
CA ASN A 48 17.72 -8.39 -7.88
C ASN A 48 16.88 -9.60 -8.30
N GLN A 49 16.43 -10.42 -7.34
CA GLN A 49 15.54 -11.57 -7.58
C GLN A 49 14.34 -11.50 -6.62
N PRO A 50 13.48 -10.48 -6.76
CA PRO A 50 12.47 -10.20 -5.75
C PRO A 50 11.21 -11.07 -5.95
N ALA A 51 10.34 -11.15 -4.94
CA ALA A 51 9.18 -12.05 -4.93
C ALA A 51 8.16 -11.81 -6.06
N CYS A 52 8.11 -10.63 -6.67
CA CYS A 52 7.30 -10.38 -7.86
C CYS A 52 7.86 -11.02 -9.13
N GLY A 53 9.06 -11.60 -9.08
CA GLY A 53 9.75 -12.24 -10.21
C GLY A 53 10.42 -11.28 -11.19
N ILE A 54 10.21 -9.97 -11.02
CA ILE A 54 10.76 -8.92 -11.90
C ILE A 54 11.36 -7.82 -11.04
N ALA A 55 12.68 -7.63 -11.15
CA ALA A 55 13.37 -6.47 -10.57
C ALA A 55 13.07 -5.20 -11.39
N ALA A 56 13.34 -4.03 -10.80
CA ALA A 56 13.16 -2.75 -11.50
C ALA A 56 14.36 -1.83 -11.26
N ASN A 57 14.59 -0.94 -12.23
CA ASN A 57 15.49 0.19 -12.06
C ASN A 57 14.77 1.31 -11.28
N GLY A 58 15.49 2.01 -10.41
CA GLY A 58 14.95 3.05 -9.53
C GLY A 58 14.78 2.58 -8.08
N PHE A 59 14.01 3.33 -7.28
CA PHE A 59 13.74 2.91 -5.90
C PHE A 59 12.66 1.82 -5.87
N THR A 60 13.02 0.69 -5.29
CA THR A 60 12.12 -0.45 -5.07
C THR A 60 11.97 -0.73 -3.59
N ALA A 61 10.88 -1.37 -3.21
CA ALA A 61 10.62 -1.75 -1.83
C ALA A 61 10.04 -3.18 -1.73
N ALA A 62 10.32 -3.80 -0.59
CA ALA A 62 9.56 -4.93 -0.09
C ALA A 62 8.42 -4.39 0.80
N ILE A 63 7.20 -4.93 0.66
CA ILE A 63 6.09 -4.63 1.56
C ILE A 63 5.79 -5.87 2.42
N ASN A 64 5.27 -5.68 3.64
CA ASN A 64 4.97 -6.79 4.55
C ASN A 64 3.96 -7.78 3.94
N GLN A 65 4.03 -9.04 4.36
CA GLN A 65 3.24 -10.12 3.74
C GLN A 65 1.73 -9.86 3.72
N LEU A 66 1.18 -9.26 4.79
CA LEU A 66 -0.25 -8.96 4.89
C LEU A 66 -0.72 -7.95 3.83
N SER A 67 0.17 -7.06 3.38
CA SER A 67 -0.13 -6.07 2.34
C SER A 67 0.46 -6.47 0.96
N PHE A 68 1.41 -7.41 0.90
CA PHE A 68 1.97 -7.91 -0.36
C PHE A 68 0.93 -8.68 -1.18
N GLY A 69 0.12 -9.52 -0.53
CA GLY A 69 -0.92 -10.31 -1.20
C GLY A 69 -0.48 -11.72 -1.62
N SER A 70 0.61 -12.23 -1.06
CA SER A 70 1.11 -13.60 -1.30
C SER A 70 1.99 -14.06 -0.12
N ALA A 71 2.41 -15.32 -0.10
CA ALA A 71 3.33 -15.89 0.88
C ALA A 71 4.63 -16.38 0.20
N PRO A 72 5.73 -16.61 0.96
CA PRO A 72 6.97 -17.12 0.40
C PRO A 72 6.75 -18.37 -0.46
N GLY A 73 7.32 -18.37 -1.67
CA GLY A 73 7.22 -19.48 -2.62
C GLY A 73 5.92 -19.53 -3.45
N LEU A 74 4.92 -18.69 -3.17
CA LEU A 74 3.65 -18.66 -3.93
C LEU A 74 3.66 -17.64 -5.09
N GLY A 75 4.76 -16.89 -5.25
CA GLY A 75 4.93 -15.91 -6.32
C GLY A 75 4.32 -14.55 -6.01
N ALA A 76 4.00 -13.80 -7.07
CA ALA A 76 3.58 -12.41 -6.99
C ALA A 76 2.23 -12.23 -6.27
N GLY A 77 2.19 -11.25 -5.36
CA GLY A 77 0.94 -10.74 -4.78
C GLY A 77 0.41 -9.52 -5.52
N ASP A 78 -0.81 -9.07 -5.17
CA ASP A 78 -1.47 -7.93 -5.84
C ASP A 78 -0.73 -6.58 -5.63
N ALA A 79 0.19 -6.50 -4.66
CA ALA A 79 1.02 -5.30 -4.48
C ALA A 79 2.09 -5.13 -5.57
N CYS A 80 2.44 -6.19 -6.30
CA CYS A 80 3.52 -6.17 -7.28
C CYS A 80 3.32 -5.08 -8.35
N GLY A 81 4.33 -4.23 -8.52
CA GLY A 81 4.37 -3.15 -9.50
C GLY A 81 3.67 -1.86 -9.08
N ARG A 82 2.95 -1.84 -7.94
CA ARG A 82 2.33 -0.62 -7.42
C ARG A 82 3.40 0.37 -6.94
N CYS A 83 3.12 1.65 -7.10
CA CYS A 83 4.00 2.74 -6.68
C CYS A 83 3.41 3.48 -5.48
N PHE A 84 4.24 3.77 -4.49
CA PHE A 84 3.84 4.51 -3.28
C PHE A 84 4.80 5.67 -3.02
N ALA A 85 4.24 6.83 -2.71
CA ALA A 85 4.99 7.94 -2.15
C ALA A 85 5.17 7.70 -0.65
N VAL A 86 6.40 7.46 -0.21
CA VAL A 86 6.72 7.19 1.20
C VAL A 86 7.43 8.40 1.80
N THR A 87 7.01 8.80 2.99
CA THR A 87 7.56 9.94 3.72
C THR A 87 7.87 9.51 5.14
N ALA A 88 9.13 9.65 5.55
CA ALA A 88 9.50 9.47 6.95
C ALA A 88 9.05 10.68 7.77
N SER A 89 8.69 10.47 9.03
CA SER A 89 8.28 11.54 9.94
C SER A 89 8.88 11.42 11.34
N GLN A 90 9.52 10.30 11.65
CA GLN A 90 10.09 9.99 12.96
C GLN A 90 11.12 8.86 12.86
N ASP A 91 12.17 8.92 13.66
CA ASP A 91 13.02 7.76 13.99
C ASP A 91 12.54 7.19 15.34
N PRO A 92 12.02 5.95 15.41
CA PRO A 92 11.55 5.36 16.66
C PRO A 92 12.68 5.11 17.67
N PHE A 93 13.94 5.01 17.22
CA PHE A 93 15.11 4.84 18.08
C PHE A 93 15.70 6.17 18.55
N SER A 94 15.45 7.26 17.82
CA SER A 94 15.85 8.62 18.18
C SER A 94 14.66 9.60 18.08
N PRO A 95 13.67 9.53 19.00
CA PRO A 95 12.42 10.30 18.87
C PRO A 95 12.59 11.82 18.86
N SER A 96 13.73 12.33 19.35
CA SER A 96 14.08 13.75 19.35
C SER A 96 14.75 14.22 18.05
N PHE A 97 15.07 13.32 17.13
CA PHE A 97 15.70 13.67 15.86
C PHE A 97 14.70 14.40 14.94
N PRO A 98 14.96 15.66 14.55
CA PRO A 98 13.98 16.48 13.84
C PRO A 98 13.97 16.27 12.32
N GLY A 99 14.82 15.40 11.78
CA GLY A 99 15.03 15.24 10.34
C GLY A 99 16.37 15.83 9.86
N PRO A 100 16.54 16.02 8.54
CA PRO A 100 15.49 16.12 7.53
C PRO A 100 14.93 14.77 7.08
N PHE A 101 13.60 14.69 6.99
CA PHE A 101 12.92 13.60 6.31
C PHE A 101 12.60 13.96 4.85
N LYS A 102 12.58 12.97 3.97
CA LYS A 102 12.32 13.15 2.53
C LYS A 102 11.22 12.21 2.06
N THR A 103 10.52 12.64 1.01
CA THR A 103 9.57 11.80 0.28
C THR A 103 10.27 11.19 -0.92
N ILE A 104 10.10 9.89 -1.12
CA ILE A 104 10.50 9.20 -2.35
C ILE A 104 9.31 8.39 -2.89
N VAL A 105 9.33 8.08 -4.18
CA VAL A 105 8.38 7.14 -4.79
C VAL A 105 9.08 5.81 -4.99
N VAL A 106 8.54 4.75 -4.37
CA VAL A 106 9.05 3.39 -4.49
C VAL A 106 8.08 2.53 -5.27
N LYS A 107 8.60 1.59 -6.07
CA LYS A 107 7.82 0.51 -6.67
C LYS A 107 7.91 -0.74 -5.80
N VAL A 108 6.79 -1.35 -5.45
CA VAL A 108 6.80 -2.64 -4.76
C VAL A 108 7.21 -3.72 -5.76
N THR A 109 8.34 -4.36 -5.51
CA THR A 109 8.82 -5.50 -6.31
C THR A 109 8.99 -6.76 -5.48
N ASP A 110 8.92 -6.64 -4.15
CA ASP A 110 9.38 -7.69 -3.26
C ASP A 110 8.47 -7.88 -2.02
N LEU A 111 8.69 -9.00 -1.34
CA LEU A 111 7.98 -9.43 -0.15
C LEU A 111 8.90 -9.30 1.07
N CYS A 112 8.40 -8.65 2.12
CA CYS A 112 8.96 -8.78 3.46
C CYS A 112 8.13 -9.80 4.25
N PRO A 113 8.61 -11.05 4.40
CA PRO A 113 7.83 -12.11 5.03
C PRO A 113 7.76 -11.94 6.55
N ASN A 114 6.66 -12.40 7.16
CA ASN A 114 6.50 -12.35 8.61
C ASN A 114 7.59 -13.16 9.34
N GLN A 115 7.93 -14.32 8.78
CA GLN A 115 8.97 -15.19 9.33
C GLN A 115 10.34 -14.51 9.19
N GLY A 116 11.01 -14.29 10.32
CA GLY A 116 12.34 -13.66 10.38
C GLY A 116 12.32 -12.13 10.40
N ASN A 117 11.16 -11.49 10.23
CA ASN A 117 11.02 -10.03 10.25
C ASN A 117 9.91 -9.56 11.20
N GLN A 118 9.70 -10.26 12.32
CA GLN A 118 8.55 -10.06 13.21
C GLN A 118 8.45 -8.62 13.75
N GLU A 119 9.59 -7.95 13.95
CA GLU A 119 9.62 -6.57 14.44
C GLU A 119 8.95 -5.58 13.47
N TRP A 120 9.14 -5.77 12.17
CA TRP A 120 8.79 -4.78 11.13
C TRP A 120 7.65 -5.25 10.22
N CYS A 121 7.64 -6.54 9.88
CA CYS A 121 6.73 -7.16 8.91
C CYS A 121 5.87 -8.27 9.54
N GLY A 122 5.77 -8.32 10.87
CA GLY A 122 5.04 -9.34 11.61
C GLY A 122 3.50 -9.22 11.61
N GLN A 123 2.93 -8.30 10.83
CA GLN A 123 1.48 -8.06 10.81
C GLN A 123 0.72 -9.29 10.31
N THR A 124 -0.41 -9.59 10.95
CA THR A 124 -1.34 -10.67 10.57
C THR A 124 -2.78 -10.15 10.56
N GLN A 125 -3.73 -10.97 10.12
CA GLN A 125 -5.15 -10.63 10.18
C GLN A 125 -5.64 -10.40 11.62
N SER A 126 -5.10 -11.14 12.60
CA SER A 126 -5.47 -11.03 14.01
C SER A 126 -4.72 -9.93 14.76
N ASN A 127 -3.52 -9.57 14.32
CA ASN A 127 -2.78 -8.43 14.84
C ASN A 127 -2.16 -7.64 13.67
N GLN A 128 -2.84 -6.58 13.27
CA GLN A 128 -2.45 -5.81 12.10
C GLN A 128 -1.26 -4.89 12.35
N ASN A 129 -0.76 -4.74 13.58
CA ASN A 129 0.36 -3.85 13.89
C ASN A 129 1.65 -4.64 14.11
N ASN A 130 2.78 -4.07 13.69
CA ASN A 130 4.10 -4.55 14.08
C ASN A 130 4.51 -4.04 15.48
N GLN A 131 5.74 -4.31 15.90
CA GLN A 131 6.23 -3.92 17.24
C GLN A 131 6.37 -2.41 17.42
N HIS A 132 6.33 -1.65 16.32
CA HIS A 132 6.35 -0.18 16.29
C HIS A 132 4.95 0.42 16.12
N GLY A 133 3.89 -0.39 16.26
CA GLY A 133 2.50 0.05 16.12
C GLY A 133 2.10 0.45 14.70
N LYS A 134 2.82 -0.03 13.67
CA LYS A 134 2.57 0.32 12.27
C LYS A 134 1.87 -0.81 11.51
N PRO A 135 0.75 -0.52 10.82
CA PRO A 135 -0.01 -1.53 10.12
C PRO A 135 0.47 -1.84 8.70
N VAL A 136 1.26 -0.92 8.12
CA VAL A 136 1.59 -0.87 6.67
C VAL A 136 0.32 -0.77 5.86
N GLN A 137 -0.30 0.39 6.01
CA GLN A 137 -1.50 0.84 5.29
C GLN A 137 -1.18 2.05 4.42
#